data_AF-A0A6N7G9A1-F1
#
_entry.id   AF-A0A6N7G9A1-F1
#
_cell.length_a   1.000
_cell.length_b   1.000
_cell.length_c   1.000
_cell.angle_alpha   90.00
_cell.angle_beta   90.00
_cell.angle_gamma   90.00
#
_symmetry.space_group_name_H-M   'P 1'
#
loop_
_entity.id
_entity.type
_entity.pdbx_description
1 polymer ?
#
loop_
_entity_poly.entity_id
_entity_poly.type
_entity_poly.pdbx_seq_one_letter_code
_entity_poly.pdbx_strand_id
1 'polypeptide(L)'
;MTTTTEQSLRASVDYYKTLCDQLQHALDSRVVIEQAKGLLAERHQLDLDEAFHLLRSFCRANNLKLTETARAIVARQQVAGVSGERQPSAAVS
;
A
#
# COMPACT_ATOMS: atom_id res chain seq x y z
N MET A 1 8.18 -26.40 -38.59
CA MET A 1 7.27 -25.23 -38.52
C MET A 1 6.41 -25.19 -37.25
N THR A 2 6.15 -26.30 -36.57
CA THR A 2 5.35 -26.36 -35.33
C THR A 2 6.06 -25.74 -34.13
N THR A 3 7.35 -26.02 -33.95
CA THR A 3 8.16 -25.53 -32.81
C THR A 3 8.24 -24.00 -32.73
N THR A 4 8.31 -23.32 -33.87
CA THR A 4 8.38 -21.84 -33.93
C THR A 4 7.07 -21.19 -33.47
N THR A 5 5.93 -21.82 -33.74
CA THR A 5 4.61 -21.33 -33.34
C THR A 5 4.37 -21.55 -31.84
N GLU A 6 4.83 -22.68 -31.30
CA GLU A 6 4.78 -22.96 -29.86
C GLU A 6 5.69 -22.03 -29.06
N GLN A 7 6.89 -21.71 -29.57
CA GLN A 7 7.81 -20.75 -28.94
C GLN A 7 7.25 -19.33 -28.90
N SER A 8 6.62 -18.85 -29.99
CA SER A 8 6.02 -17.51 -30.01
C SER A 8 4.80 -17.41 -29.10
N LEU A 9 3.97 -18.45 -29.04
CA LEU A 9 2.84 -18.52 -28.11
C LEU A 9 3.33 -18.47 -26.65
N ARG A 10 4.37 -19.24 -26.32
CA ARG A 10 4.95 -19.25 -24.97
C ARG A 10 5.54 -17.89 -24.59
N ALA A 11 6.29 -17.26 -25.49
CA ALA A 11 6.82 -15.91 -25.25
C ALA A 11 5.70 -14.88 -25.03
N SER A 12 4.59 -14.99 -25.75
CA SER A 12 3.43 -14.10 -25.57
C SER A 12 2.75 -14.32 -24.21
N VAL A 13 2.59 -15.57 -23.77
CA VAL A 13 2.06 -15.90 -22.44
C VAL A 13 2.95 -15.34 -21.34
N ASP A 14 4.27 -15.52 -21.45
CA ASP A 14 5.23 -15.02 -20.46
C ASP A 14 5.23 -13.48 -20.41
N TYR A 15 5.09 -12.82 -21.57
CA TYR A 15 4.94 -11.37 -21.66
C TYR A 15 3.67 -10.87 -20.93
N TYR A 16 2.50 -11.46 -21.24
CA TYR A 16 1.25 -11.07 -20.59
C TYR A 16 1.27 -11.34 -19.09
N LYS A 17 1.87 -12.45 -18.66
CA LYS A 17 2.05 -12.75 -17.24
C LYS A 17 2.86 -11.67 -16.53
N THR A 18 4.00 -11.29 -17.11
CA THR A 18 4.86 -10.23 -16.56
C THR A 18 4.12 -8.89 -16.49
N LEU A 19 3.35 -8.54 -17.52
CA LEU A 19 2.55 -7.32 -17.53
C LEU A 19 1.46 -7.35 -16.45
N CYS A 20 0.74 -8.46 -16.30
CA CYS A 20 -0.25 -8.63 -15.25
C CYS A 20 0.37 -8.47 -13.86
N ASP A 21 1.54 -9.07 -13.61
CA ASP A 21 2.24 -8.98 -12.34
C ASP A 21 2.66 -7.53 -12.03
N GLN A 22 3.14 -6.79 -13.04
CA GLN A 22 3.50 -5.37 -12.89
C GLN A 22 2.28 -4.49 -12.61
N LEU A 23 1.17 -4.72 -13.31
CA LEU A 23 -0.09 -3.99 -13.08
C LEU A 23 -0.65 -4.28 -11.69
N GLN A 24 -0.65 -5.55 -11.28
CA GLN A 24 -1.09 -5.94 -9.94
C GLN A 24 -0.23 -5.25 -8.87
N HIS A 25 1.09 -5.25 -9.05
CA HIS A 25 1.99 -4.53 -8.14
C HIS A 25 1.73 -3.03 -8.07
N ALA A 26 1.41 -2.40 -9.20
CA ALA A 26 1.06 -0.98 -9.26
C ALA A 26 -0.26 -0.69 -8.53
N LEU A 27 -1.27 -1.54 -8.72
CA LEU A 27 -2.57 -1.44 -8.04
C LEU A 27 -2.44 -1.60 -6.53
N ASP A 28 -1.72 -2.63 -6.08
CA ASP A 28 -1.47 -2.88 -4.65
C ASP A 28 -0.72 -1.72 -3.99
N SER A 29 0.23 -1.14 -4.72
CA SER A 29 0.96 0.05 -4.25
C SER A 29 0.06 1.26 -4.15
N ARG A 30 -0.88 1.45 -5.09
CA ARG A 30 -1.83 2.57 -5.05
C ARG A 30 -2.75 2.48 -3.85
N VAL A 31 -3.30 1.30 -3.56
CA VAL A 31 -4.23 1.10 -2.43
C VAL A 31 -3.58 1.53 -1.12
N VAL A 32 -2.36 1.07 -0.83
CA VAL A 32 -1.69 1.40 0.43
C VAL A 32 -1.29 2.88 0.53
N ILE A 33 -0.93 3.50 -0.60
CA ILE A 33 -0.61 4.94 -0.64
C ILE A 33 -1.85 5.78 -0.36
N GLU A 34 -3.01 5.45 -0.95
CA GLU A 34 -4.26 6.16 -0.68
C GLU A 34 -4.73 5.99 0.77
N GLN A 35 -4.56 4.80 1.36
CA GLN A 35 -4.83 4.59 2.79
C GLN A 35 -3.92 5.44 3.67
N ALA A 36 -2.62 5.48 3.38
CA ALA A 36 -1.68 6.31 4.14
C ALA A 36 -2.00 7.81 4.01
N LYS A 37 -2.40 8.28 2.82
CA LYS A 37 -2.88 9.66 2.61
C LYS A 37 -4.08 9.96 3.49
N GLY A 38 -5.10 9.09 3.51
CA GLY A 38 -6.29 9.26 4.35
C GLY A 38 -5.95 9.38 5.84
N LEU A 39 -5.08 8.50 6.34
CA LEU A 39 -4.63 8.54 7.74
C LEU A 39 -3.85 9.81 8.08
N LEU A 40 -2.97 10.28 7.19
CA LEU A 40 -2.21 11.51 7.39
C LEU A 40 -3.12 12.75 7.32
N ALA A 41 -4.04 12.79 6.36
CA ALA A 41 -5.03 13.85 6.21
C ALA A 41 -5.87 14.00 7.49
N GLU A 42 -6.43 12.90 7.98
CA GLU A 42 -7.21 12.88 9.23
C GLU A 42 -6.38 13.34 10.44
N ARG A 43 -5.19 12.75 10.63
CA ARG A 43 -4.35 13.00 11.80
C ARG A 43 -3.81 14.43 11.86
N HIS A 44 -3.50 15.02 10.70
CA HIS A 44 -2.88 16.34 10.60
C HIS A 44 -3.86 17.44 10.19
N GLN A 45 -5.16 17.12 10.02
CA GLN A 45 -6.18 18.02 9.48
C GLN A 45 -5.75 18.68 8.16
N LEU A 46 -5.18 17.88 7.26
CA LEU A 46 -4.74 18.29 5.93
C LEU A 46 -5.71 17.82 4.87
N ASP A 47 -5.71 18.46 3.70
CA ASP A 47 -6.30 17.85 2.53
C ASP A 47 -5.48 16.65 2.01
N LEU A 48 -6.04 15.90 1.05
CA LEU A 48 -5.40 14.69 0.51
C LEU A 48 -4.12 14.98 -0.29
N ASP A 49 -4.04 16.14 -0.93
CA ASP A 49 -2.88 16.53 -1.74
C ASP A 49 -1.73 16.99 -0.83
N GLU A 50 -2.03 17.79 0.19
CA GLU A 50 -1.12 18.18 1.27
C GLU A 50 -0.57 16.96 2.02
N ALA A 51 -1.43 16.00 2.37
CA ALA A 51 -1.01 14.75 3.00
C ALA A 51 -0.06 13.94 2.09
N PHE A 52 -0.32 13.91 0.79
CA PHE A 52 0.57 13.25 -0.17
C PHE A 52 1.91 13.99 -0.33
N HIS A 53 1.88 15.32 -0.37
CA HIS A 53 3.08 16.16 -0.39
C HIS A 53 3.93 15.97 0.86
N LEU A 54 3.30 15.87 2.04
CA LEU A 54 3.95 15.58 3.31
C LEU A 54 4.65 14.21 3.26
N LEU A 55 3.92 13.18 2.84
CA LEU A 55 4.46 11.82 2.72
C LEU A 55 5.66 11.75 1.76
N ARG A 56 5.56 12.39 0.58
CA ARG A 56 6.65 12.44 -0.39
C ARG A 56 7.86 13.22 0.12
N SER A 57 7.63 14.35 0.77
CA SER A 57 8.69 15.18 1.35
C SER A 57 9.46 14.42 2.42
N PHE A 58 8.73 13.73 3.31
CA PHE A 58 9.32 12.84 4.31
C PHE A 58 10.16 11.73 3.68
N CYS A 59 9.63 11.03 2.66
CA CYS A 59 10.37 9.96 1.98
C CYS A 59 11.65 10.48 1.32
N ARG A 60 11.57 11.62 0.62
CA ARG A 60 12.72 12.23 -0.05
C ARG A 60 13.79 12.66 0.94
N ALA A 61 13.41 13.30 2.04
CA ALA A 61 14.34 13.77 3.07
C ALA A 61 15.06 12.61 3.79
N ASN A 62 14.42 11.43 3.84
CA ASN A 62 14.94 10.26 4.56
C ASN A 62 15.45 9.15 3.62
N ASN A 63 15.48 9.38 2.30
CA ASN A 63 15.84 8.37 1.28
C ASN A 63 15.04 7.06 1.41
N LEU A 64 13.73 7.17 1.65
CA LEU A 64 12.82 6.04 1.82
C LEU A 64 11.95 5.84 0.57
N LYS A 65 11.53 4.59 0.35
CA LYS A 65 10.56 4.26 -0.70
C LYS A 65 9.15 4.61 -0.25
N LEU A 66 8.42 5.31 -1.11
CA LEU A 66 7.06 5.80 -0.84
C LEU A 66 6.09 4.70 -0.37
N THR A 67 6.04 3.59 -1.10
CA THR A 67 5.13 2.47 -0.81
C THR A 67 5.47 1.76 0.51
N GLU A 68 6.76 1.64 0.84
CA GLU A 68 7.20 1.02 2.10
C GLU A 68 6.86 1.92 3.30
N THR A 69 7.09 3.23 3.18
CA THR A 69 6.67 4.21 4.20
C THR A 69 5.15 4.21 4.39
N ALA A 70 4.38 4.17 3.29
CA ALA A 70 2.92 4.07 3.35
C ALA A 70 2.47 2.81 4.10
N ARG A 71 3.06 1.64 3.81
CA ARG A 71 2.80 0.39 4.56
C ARG A 71 3.08 0.56 6.05
N ALA A 72 4.20 1.18 6.42
CA ALA A 72 4.56 1.40 7.81
C ALA A 72 3.56 2.31 8.55
N ILE A 73 3.02 3.34 7.87
CA ILE A 73 1.99 4.23 8.43
C ILE A 73 0.69 3.45 8.68
N VAL A 74 0.21 2.71 7.67
CA VAL A 74 -1.01 1.92 7.77
C VAL A 74 -0.90 0.84 8.84
N ALA A 75 0.23 0.13 8.91
CA ALA A 75 0.47 -0.90 9.92
C ALA A 75 0.45 -0.31 11.35
N ARG A 76 1.04 0.87 11.56
CA ARG A 76 1.00 1.56 12.88
C ARG A 76 -0.43 1.89 13.31
N GLN A 77 -1.30 2.29 12.37
CA GLN A 77 -2.71 2.55 12.68
C GLN A 77 -3.43 1.28 13.11
N GLN A 78 -3.20 0.16 12.42
CA GLN A 78 -3.83 -1.12 12.77
C GLN A 78 -3.44 -1.57 14.18
N VAL A 79 -2.18 -1.41 14.58
CA VAL A 79 -1.73 -1.73 15.94
C VAL A 79 -2.38 -0.84 16.99
N ALA A 80 -2.54 0.46 16.72
CA ALA A 80 -3.24 1.37 17.61
C ALA A 80 -4.73 1.01 17.78
N GLY A 81 -5.40 0.56 16.72
CA GLY A 81 -6.80 0.12 16.77
C GLY A 81 -7.03 -1.22 17.48
N VAL A 82 -6.10 -2.17 17.39
CA VAL A 82 -6.19 -3.48 18.05
C VAL A 82 -5.87 -3.40 19.56
N SER A 83 -5.14 -2.37 19.99
CA SER A 83 -4.80 -2.16 21.40
C SER A 83 -5.95 -1.55 22.23
N GLY A 84 -7.13 -1.35 21.61
CA GLY A 84 -8.26 -0.60 22.13
C GLY A 84 -9.46 -1.40 22.64
N GLU A 85 -9.40 -2.73 22.83
CA GLU A 85 -10.53 -3.49 23.41
C GLU A 85 -10.08 -4.62 24.37
N ARG A 86 -9.94 -4.25 25.65
CA ARG A 86 -10.41 -5.10 26.76
C ARG A 86 -10.64 -4.21 27.99
N GLN A 87 -11.78 -3.52 28.01
CA GLN A 87 -12.36 -3.08 29.28
C GLN A 87 -13.20 -4.26 29.79
N PRO A 88 -12.78 -5.00 30.83
CA PRO A 88 -13.65 -5.99 31.44
C PRO A 88 -14.79 -5.26 32.16
N SER A 89 -15.96 -5.32 31.55
CA SER A 89 -17.23 -5.26 32.26
C SER A 89 -17.33 -6.50 33.17
N ALA A 90 -17.14 -6.31 34.47
CA ALA A 90 -17.68 -7.16 35.54
C ALA A 90 -17.87 -6.24 36.75
N ALA A 91 -19.09 -5.76 37.03
CA ALA A 91 -20.19 -6.46 37.70
C ALA A 91 -19.99 -6.59 39.22
N VAL A 92 -20.88 -5.90 39.94
CA VAL A 92 -21.50 -6.28 41.22
C VAL A 92 -20.57 -6.39 42.44
N SER A 93 -20.59 -5.36 43.27
CA SER A 93 -21.41 -5.31 44.51
C SER A 93 -21.63 -3.88 44.93
#